data_AF-A0A7R9FQV8-F1
#
_entry.id   AF-A0A7R9FQV8-F1
#
_cell.length_a   1.000
_cell.length_b   1.000
_cell.length_c   1.000
_cell.angle_alpha   90.00
_cell.angle_beta   90.00
_cell.angle_gamma   90.00
#
_symmetry.space_group_name_H-M   'P 1'
#
loop_
_entity.id
_entity.type
_entity.pdbx_description
1 polymer ?
#
loop_
_entity_poly.entity_id
_entity_poly.type
_entity_poly.pdbx_seq_one_letter_code
_entity_poly.pdbx_strand_id
1 'polypeptide(L)'
;MCGGPSQSPLDLGNVTFADLGIFRFQGYGLLPTSVNVTNNGQTAHVTLKTKNPLKLSGGSLPGEYVFDQLHFHWGSSLDRGSEHTIEGTKFPMEMHMVHYNAKFKNVTEATASGEQTAFAVLGFFFEVAVT
;
A
#
# COMPACT_ATOMS: atom_id res chain seq x y z
N MET A 1 -12.18 10.55 6.31
CA MET A 1 -13.65 10.37 6.27
C MET A 1 -14.09 10.22 4.84
N CYS A 2 -15.09 9.38 4.59
CA CYS A 2 -15.68 9.18 3.25
C CYS A 2 -16.36 10.47 2.76
N GLY A 3 -16.33 10.71 1.44
CA GLY A 3 -16.96 11.88 0.82
C GLY A 3 -16.18 13.20 0.96
N GLY A 4 -14.93 13.14 1.43
CA GLY A 4 -14.00 14.28 1.41
C GLY A 4 -13.45 14.60 0.01
N PRO A 5 -12.67 15.67 -0.14
CA PRO A 5 -12.11 16.08 -1.44
C PRO A 5 -10.89 15.26 -1.88
N SER A 6 -10.29 14.49 -0.97
CA SER A 6 -9.08 13.71 -1.23
C SER A 6 -9.37 12.24 -0.90
N GLN A 7 -10.13 11.59 -1.77
CA GLN A 7 -10.50 10.19 -1.64
C GLN A 7 -9.75 9.32 -2.63
N SER A 8 -9.49 8.10 -2.20
CA SER A 8 -9.06 6.99 -3.03
C SER A 8 -10.21 5.97 -3.13
N PRO A 9 -10.22 5.11 -4.16
CA PRO A 9 -9.26 5.04 -5.27
C PRO A 9 -9.44 6.15 -6.33
N LEU A 10 -8.48 6.25 -7.25
CA LEU A 10 -8.50 7.17 -8.39
C LEU A 10 -8.27 6.43 -9.72
N ASP A 11 -8.76 7.03 -10.80
CA ASP A 11 -8.32 6.70 -12.16
C ASP A 11 -7.06 7.52 -12.51
N LEU A 12 -6.03 6.84 -13.02
CA LEU A 12 -4.72 7.40 -13.33
C LEU A 12 -4.56 7.73 -14.83
N GLY A 13 -5.65 8.05 -15.54
CA GLY A 13 -5.60 8.40 -16.97
C GLY A 13 -5.21 9.85 -17.29
N ASN A 14 -5.53 10.81 -16.41
CA ASN A 14 -5.20 12.22 -16.61
C ASN A 14 -4.22 12.70 -15.52
N VAL A 15 -2.95 12.33 -15.68
CA VAL A 15 -1.89 12.59 -14.69
C VAL A 15 -0.92 13.66 -15.16
N THR A 16 -0.40 14.43 -14.20
CA THR A 16 0.79 15.26 -14.43
C THR A 16 2.00 14.48 -13.96
N PHE A 17 2.98 14.28 -14.84
CA PHE A 17 4.24 13.66 -14.47
C PHE A 17 5.07 14.62 -13.63
N ALA A 18 5.54 14.13 -12.48
CA ALA A 18 6.49 14.81 -11.62
C ALA A 18 7.66 13.88 -11.33
N ASP A 19 8.88 14.41 -11.30
CA ASP A 19 10.02 13.66 -10.78
C ASP A 19 9.95 13.67 -9.25
N LEU A 20 9.53 12.54 -8.68
CA LEU A 20 9.41 12.35 -7.25
C LEU A 20 10.70 11.81 -6.62
N GLY A 21 11.72 11.51 -7.42
CA GLY A 21 12.92 10.78 -7.01
C GLY A 21 12.65 9.30 -6.74
N ILE A 22 13.70 8.59 -6.32
CA ILE A 22 13.63 7.13 -6.09
C ILE A 22 13.03 6.78 -4.74
N PHE A 23 12.26 5.68 -4.69
CA PHE A 23 11.93 5.00 -3.44
C PHE A 23 13.14 4.23 -2.90
N ARG A 24 13.29 4.22 -1.59
CA ARG A 24 14.32 3.49 -0.86
C ARG A 24 13.66 2.49 0.07
N PHE A 25 13.91 1.21 -0.18
CA PHE A 25 13.41 0.08 0.58
C PHE A 25 14.50 -0.45 1.49
N GLN A 26 14.39 -0.22 2.79
CA GLN A 26 15.32 -0.74 3.78
C GLN A 26 14.74 -1.99 4.44
N GLY A 27 15.51 -3.09 4.39
CA GLY A 27 15.16 -4.35 5.05
C GLY A 27 14.28 -5.31 4.24
N TYR A 28 13.75 -4.92 3.07
CA TYR A 28 12.83 -5.76 2.27
C TYR A 28 13.49 -7.01 1.67
N GLY A 29 14.83 -7.09 1.68
CA GLY A 29 15.56 -8.32 1.36
C GLY A 29 15.74 -9.29 2.54
N LEU A 30 15.27 -8.92 3.74
CA LEU A 30 15.32 -9.80 4.91
C LEU A 30 14.23 -10.86 4.82
N LEU A 31 14.58 -12.10 5.14
CA LEU A 31 13.59 -13.16 5.30
C LEU A 31 12.70 -12.87 6.53
N PRO A 32 11.37 -13.02 6.40
CA PRO A 32 10.47 -12.97 7.54
C PRO A 32 10.81 -14.04 8.57
N THR A 33 10.83 -13.67 9.85
CA THR A 33 10.94 -14.63 10.97
C THR A 33 9.58 -15.23 11.32
N SER A 34 8.50 -14.51 11.04
CA SER A 34 7.13 -15.00 11.12
C SER A 34 6.26 -14.27 10.10
N VAL A 35 5.33 -14.99 9.48
CA VAL A 35 4.29 -14.43 8.62
C VAL A 35 2.95 -14.91 9.16
N ASN A 36 2.00 -13.99 9.29
CA ASN A 36 0.63 -14.30 9.67
C ASN A 36 -0.31 -13.85 8.56
N VAL A 37 -1.16 -14.75 8.10
CA VAL A 37 -2.17 -14.48 7.06
C VAL A 37 -3.53 -14.75 7.68
N THR A 38 -4.39 -13.75 7.67
CA THR A 38 -5.73 -13.82 8.25
C THR A 38 -6.77 -13.37 7.23
N ASN A 39 -7.80 -14.19 7.03
CA ASN A 39 -9.03 -13.74 6.40
C ASN A 39 -9.84 -12.98 7.46
N ASN A 40 -9.99 -11.66 7.28
CA ASN A 40 -10.75 -10.81 8.20
C ASN A 40 -12.21 -10.56 7.73
N GLY A 41 -12.68 -11.34 6.75
CA GLY A 41 -14.00 -11.20 6.13
C GLY A 41 -14.05 -10.19 4.98
N GLN A 42 -13.01 -9.39 4.78
CA GLN A 42 -12.94 -8.38 3.71
C GLN A 42 -11.75 -8.60 2.77
N THR A 43 -10.62 -9.06 3.30
CA THR A 43 -9.38 -9.24 2.54
C THR A 43 -8.51 -10.34 3.15
N ALA A 44 -7.52 -10.81 2.40
CA ALA A 44 -6.40 -11.56 2.93
C ALA A 44 -5.39 -10.56 3.54
N HIS A 45 -5.47 -10.39 4.85
CA HIS A 45 -4.61 -9.48 5.61
C HIS A 45 -3.34 -10.18 6.05
N VAL A 46 -2.17 -9.60 5.74
CA VAL A 46 -0.86 -10.19 5.98
C VAL A 46 -0.02 -9.27 6.85
N THR A 47 0.46 -9.81 7.96
CA THR A 47 1.49 -9.17 8.78
C THR A 47 2.73 -10.06 8.83
N LEU A 48 3.89 -9.44 8.97
CA LEU A 48 5.15 -10.16 9.07
C LEU A 48 6.05 -9.51 10.11
N LYS A 49 6.98 -10.30 10.62
CA LYS A 49 8.08 -9.83 11.47
C LYS A 49 9.40 -10.17 10.81
N THR A 50 10.36 -9.28 10.97
CA THR A 50 11.73 -9.42 10.50
C THR A 50 12.69 -9.11 11.64
N LYS A 51 13.98 -9.40 11.46
CA LYS A 51 15.02 -9.07 12.44
C LYS A 51 15.07 -7.57 12.76
N ASN A 52 14.86 -6.73 11.75
CA ASN A 52 14.78 -5.27 11.86
C ASN A 52 13.53 -4.79 11.13
N PRO A 53 12.89 -3.68 11.55
CA PRO A 53 11.72 -3.11 10.86
C PRO A 53 11.98 -2.85 9.38
N LEU A 54 10.97 -3.12 8.54
CA LEU A 54 11.00 -2.74 7.12
C LEU A 54 10.62 -1.27 7.00
N LYS A 55 11.42 -0.51 6.26
CA LYS A 55 11.28 0.95 6.17
C LYS A 55 11.28 1.42 4.71
N LEU A 56 10.39 2.36 4.43
CA LEU A 56 10.21 3.03 3.15
C LEU A 56 10.54 4.52 3.30
N SER A 57 11.31 5.07 2.36
CA SER A 57 11.58 6.50 2.26
C SER A 57 11.86 6.92 0.81
N GLY A 58 12.11 8.20 0.55
CA GLY A 58 12.29 8.71 -0.81
C GLY A 58 10.95 8.81 -1.56
N GLY A 59 10.98 8.97 -2.90
CA GLY A 59 9.77 9.17 -3.70
C GLY A 59 8.93 10.37 -3.25
N SER A 60 9.58 11.44 -2.79
CA SER A 60 8.96 12.64 -2.21
C SER A 60 8.13 12.41 -0.94
N LEU A 61 8.27 11.26 -0.28
CA LEU A 61 7.70 11.03 1.05
C LEU A 61 8.35 11.98 2.08
N PRO A 62 7.58 12.62 2.98
CA PRO A 62 8.06 13.63 3.92
C PRO A 62 8.82 13.05 5.12
N GLY A 63 9.33 11.82 5.00
CA GLY A 63 10.00 11.12 6.09
C GLY A 63 10.21 9.63 5.78
N GLU A 64 10.52 8.89 6.84
CA GLU A 64 10.61 7.44 6.82
C GLU A 64 9.30 6.82 7.30
N TYR A 65 8.89 5.72 6.68
CA TYR A 65 7.65 5.01 6.96
C TYR A 65 7.95 3.55 7.29
N VAL A 66 7.34 3.01 8.33
CA VAL A 66 7.54 1.63 8.78
C VAL A 66 6.40 0.77 8.26
N PHE A 67 6.74 -0.38 7.66
CA PHE A 67 5.76 -1.37 7.21
C PHE A 67 4.89 -1.86 8.38
N ASP A 68 3.59 -1.95 8.14
CA ASP A 68 2.62 -2.47 9.10
C ASP A 68 2.02 -3.79 8.61
N GLN A 69 1.45 -3.77 7.41
CA GLN A 69 0.73 -4.89 6.81
C GLN A 69 0.65 -4.76 5.29
N LEU A 70 0.31 -5.87 4.63
CA LEU A 70 -0.19 -5.83 3.25
C LEU A 70 -1.50 -6.58 3.13
N HIS A 71 -2.30 -6.21 2.13
CA HIS A 71 -3.57 -6.84 1.84
C HIS A 71 -3.92 -6.71 0.36
N PHE A 72 -4.97 -7.41 -0.06
CA PHE A 72 -5.35 -7.53 -1.47
C PHE A 72 -6.80 -7.11 -1.71
N HIS A 73 -7.05 -6.59 -2.90
CA HIS A 73 -8.36 -6.37 -3.48
C HIS A 73 -8.41 -7.17 -4.78
N TRP A 74 -9.44 -7.99 -4.96
CA TRP A 74 -9.59 -8.82 -6.15
C TRP A 74 -11.05 -8.91 -6.56
N GLY A 75 -11.29 -9.17 -7.84
CA GLY A 75 -12.63 -9.31 -8.39
C GLY A 75 -13.03 -10.76 -8.59
N SER A 76 -14.26 -10.96 -9.07
CA SER A 76 -14.79 -12.27 -9.42
C SER A 76 -14.38 -12.74 -10.82
N SER A 77 -13.70 -11.91 -11.60
CA SER A 77 -13.29 -12.20 -12.98
C SER A 77 -11.95 -11.55 -13.30
N LEU A 78 -11.32 -11.97 -14.40
CA LEU A 78 -9.95 -11.58 -14.73
C LEU A 78 -9.81 -10.13 -15.26
N ASP A 79 -10.93 -9.45 -15.52
CA ASP A 79 -11.00 -8.09 -16.06
C ASP A 79 -11.26 -7.02 -14.99
N ARG A 80 -11.39 -7.40 -13.72
CA ARG A 80 -11.75 -6.49 -12.62
C ARG A 80 -11.24 -6.96 -11.26
N GLY A 81 -11.04 -6.02 -10.35
CA GLY A 81 -10.66 -6.32 -8.96
C GLY A 81 -9.82 -5.25 -8.30
N SER A 82 -8.99 -4.55 -9.08
CA SER A 82 -8.26 -3.38 -8.62
C SER A 82 -9.22 -2.27 -8.20
N GLU A 83 -8.81 -1.54 -7.17
CA GLU A 83 -9.50 -0.34 -6.73
C GLU A 83 -9.19 0.80 -7.69
N HIS A 84 -7.90 1.09 -7.89
CA HIS A 84 -7.41 2.06 -8.87
C HIS A 84 -7.56 1.55 -10.30
N THR A 85 -7.59 2.48 -11.24
CA THR A 85 -7.61 2.20 -12.69
C THR A 85 -6.55 3.00 -13.42
N ILE A 86 -6.15 2.52 -14.60
CA ILE A 86 -5.29 3.26 -15.53
C ILE A 86 -6.10 3.48 -16.81
N GLU A 87 -6.38 4.74 -17.14
CA GLU A 87 -7.21 5.11 -18.30
C GLU A 87 -8.54 4.36 -18.34
N GLY A 88 -9.20 4.21 -17.19
CA GLY A 88 -10.45 3.47 -17.01
C GLY A 88 -10.30 1.95 -16.97
N THR A 89 -9.10 1.41 -17.20
CA THR A 89 -8.85 -0.04 -17.18
C THR A 89 -8.64 -0.55 -15.76
N LYS A 90 -9.39 -1.59 -15.39
CA LYS A 90 -9.22 -2.35 -14.13
C LYS A 90 -8.31 -3.55 -14.34
N PHE A 91 -7.63 -3.93 -13.27
CA PHE A 91 -6.79 -5.13 -13.20
C PHE A 91 -7.46 -6.19 -12.33
N PRO A 92 -7.16 -7.49 -12.53
CA PRO A 92 -7.77 -8.58 -11.77
C PRO A 92 -7.55 -8.49 -10.24
N MET A 93 -6.41 -7.91 -9.83
CA MET A 93 -6.07 -7.76 -8.41
C MET A 93 -5.16 -6.55 -8.19
N GLU A 94 -5.29 -5.94 -7.01
CA GLU A 94 -4.41 -4.90 -6.49
C GLU A 94 -3.97 -5.26 -5.07
N MET A 95 -2.68 -5.18 -4.78
CA MET A 95 -2.14 -5.33 -3.44
C MET A 95 -1.75 -3.97 -2.89
N HIS A 96 -2.10 -3.71 -1.63
CA HIS A 96 -1.65 -2.54 -0.88
C HIS A 96 -0.64 -2.97 0.17
N MET A 97 0.54 -2.35 0.17
CA MET A 97 1.47 -2.38 1.30
C MET A 97 1.33 -1.10 2.10
N VAL A 98 0.89 -1.22 3.36
CA VAL A 98 0.61 -0.09 4.24
C VAL A 98 1.79 0.16 5.16
N HIS A 99 2.18 1.43 5.26
CA HIS A 99 3.24 1.91 6.12
C HIS A 99 2.76 3.12 6.92
N TYR A 100 3.15 3.22 8.20
CA TYR A 100 2.90 4.41 9.01
C TYR A 100 4.18 5.25 9.14
N ASN A 101 4.03 6.56 9.27
CA ASN A 101 5.18 7.47 9.40
C ASN A 101 5.93 7.16 10.71
N ALA A 102 7.26 6.98 10.62
CA ALA A 102 8.13 6.57 11.72
C ALA A 102 8.18 7.58 12.88
N LYS A 103 7.65 8.80 12.71
CA LYS A 103 7.48 9.74 13.82
C LYS A 103 6.46 9.30 14.85
N PHE A 104 5.53 8.42 14.48
CA PHE A 104 4.55 7.82 15.38
C PHE A 104 5.10 6.52 15.96
N LYS A 105 4.73 6.20 17.20
CA LYS A 105 5.16 4.99 17.89
C LYS A 105 4.59 3.72 17.26
N ASN A 106 3.39 3.80 16.68
CA ASN A 106 2.67 2.68 16.07
C ASN A 106 1.51 3.17 15.18
N VAL A 107 0.89 2.23 14.48
CA VAL A 107 -0.30 2.45 13.63
C VAL A 107 -1.48 3.09 14.38
N THR A 108 -1.69 2.76 15.65
CA THR A 108 -2.79 3.32 16.45
C THR A 108 -2.60 4.82 16.68
N GLU A 109 -1.39 5.24 17.01
CA GLU A 109 -1.05 6.67 17.18
C GLU A 109 -1.12 7.41 15.84
N ALA A 110 -0.58 6.83 14.77
CA ALA A 110 -0.65 7.40 13.42
C ALA A 110 -2.11 7.61 12.97
N THR A 111 -2.99 6.64 13.24
CA THR A 111 -4.42 6.72 12.95
C THR A 111 -5.10 7.83 13.74
N ALA A 112 -4.82 7.91 15.05
CA ALA A 112 -5.41 8.91 15.93
C ALA A 112 -4.95 10.35 15.61
N SER A 113 -3.78 10.52 14.98
CA SER A 113 -3.25 11.83 14.64
C SER A 113 -4.13 12.62 13.66
N GLY A 114 -4.85 11.92 12.77
CA GLY A 114 -5.60 12.54 11.68
C GLY A 114 -4.74 13.26 10.64
N GLU A 115 -3.41 13.12 10.70
CA GLU A 115 -2.51 13.79 9.77
C GLU A 115 -2.55 13.14 8.38
N GLN A 116 -2.58 13.97 7.33
CA GLN A 116 -2.61 13.49 5.94
C GLN A 116 -1.35 12.67 5.58
N THR A 117 -0.22 12.95 6.21
CA THR A 117 1.05 12.27 5.97
C THR A 117 1.29 11.11 6.94
N ALA A 118 0.28 10.70 7.71
CA ALA A 118 0.43 9.63 8.70
C ALA A 118 0.73 8.26 8.07
N PHE A 119 0.29 8.06 6.83
CA PHE A 119 0.43 6.81 6.11
C PHE A 119 1.02 7.00 4.72
N ALA A 120 1.71 5.96 4.25
CA ALA A 120 2.11 5.78 2.87
C ALA A 120 1.69 4.38 2.43
N VAL A 121 0.93 4.30 1.35
CA VAL A 121 0.45 3.02 0.79
C VAL A 121 1.05 2.85 -0.59
N LEU A 122 1.73 1.73 -0.82
CA LEU A 122 2.19 1.34 -2.15
C LEU A 122 1.17 0.38 -2.75
N GLY A 123 0.58 0.76 -3.89
CA GLY A 123 -0.34 -0.07 -4.67
C GLY A 123 0.39 -0.82 -5.78
N PHE A 124 0.07 -2.10 -5.95
CA PHE A 124 0.64 -2.97 -6.97
C PHE A 124 -0.47 -3.67 -7.75
N PHE A 125 -0.55 -3.43 -9.06
CA PHE A 125 -1.45 -4.17 -9.95
C PHE A 125 -0.89 -5.55 -10.28
N PHE A 126 -1.80 -6.50 -10.50
CA PHE A 126 -1.48 -7.84 -10.96
C PHE A 126 -2.20 -8.13 -12.27
N GLU A 127 -1.50 -8.78 -13.19
CA GLU A 127 -2.04 -9.31 -14.44
C GLU A 127 -2.01 -10.83 -14.44
N VAL A 128 -2.93 -11.44 -15.18
CA VAL A 128 -2.96 -12.89 -15.34
C VAL A 128 -1.98 -13.26 -16.45
N ALA A 129 -0.95 -14.03 -16.11
CA ALA A 129 -0.07 -14.61 -17.10
C ALA A 129 -0.76 -15.81 -17.76
N VAL A 130 -0.87 -15.79 -19.08
CA VAL A 130 -1.19 -16.98 -19.88
C VAL A 130 0.14 -17.68 -20.18
N THR A 131 0.36 -18.81 -19.52
CA THR A 131 1.47 -19.74 -19.80
C THR A 131 1.11 -20.74 -20.87
#